data_AF-A0A3P7MSM7-F1
#
_entry.id   AF-A0A3P7MSM7-F1
#
_cell.length_a   1.000
_cell.length_b   1.000
_cell.length_c   1.000
_cell.angle_alpha   90.00
_cell.angle_beta   90.00
_cell.angle_gamma   90.00
#
_symmetry.space_group_name_H-M   'P 1'
#
loop_
_entity.id
_entity.type
_entity.pdbx_description
1 polymer ?
#
loop_
_entity_poly.entity_id
_entity_poly.type
_entity_poly.pdbx_seq_one_letter_code
_entity_poly.pdbx_strand_id
1 'polypeptide(L)'
;MSFRPTVAELRSRRILRFNDYVEVTEADAYDRRTDKPWTRLTPKDKQVIVVTSQVHIIASLSLLGKSGEPIFVVIFIQACTGFGKHNIDRNS
;
A
#
# COMPACT_ATOMS: atom_id res chain seq x y z
N MET A 1 17.89 5.21 -8.38
CA MET A 1 18.19 5.30 -6.93
C MET A 1 17.79 6.68 -6.45
N SER A 2 16.76 6.81 -5.60
CA SER A 2 16.49 8.09 -4.94
C SER A 2 17.42 8.22 -3.74
N PHE A 3 18.34 9.18 -3.82
CA PHE A 3 19.22 9.51 -2.70
C PHE A 3 18.38 10.19 -1.62
N ARG A 4 18.39 9.64 -0.40
CA ARG A 4 17.76 10.28 0.76
C ARG A 4 18.77 11.26 1.37
N PRO A 5 18.56 12.58 1.25
CA PRO A 5 19.47 13.56 1.83
C PRO A 5 19.47 13.48 3.36
N THR A 6 20.58 13.89 3.97
CA THR A 6 20.73 13.88 5.44
C THR A 6 20.00 15.06 6.07
N VAL A 7 19.63 14.94 7.36
CA VAL A 7 18.97 16.02 8.11
C VAL A 7 19.85 17.29 8.19
N ALA A 8 21.17 17.13 8.27
CA ALA A 8 22.12 18.25 8.28
C ALA A 8 22.05 19.05 6.98
N GLU A 9 22.04 18.36 5.84
CA GLU A 9 21.92 19.00 4.51
C GLU A 9 20.59 19.77 4.38
N LEU A 10 19.50 19.18 4.87
CA LEU A 10 18.17 19.81 4.84
C LEU A 10 18.11 21.10 5.69
N ARG A 11 18.83 21.16 6.82
CA ARG A 11 18.98 22.36 7.65
C ARG A 11 19.82 23.41 6.96
N SER A 12 21.00 23.04 6.44
CA SER A 12 21.91 23.97 5.77
C SER A 12 21.28 24.62 4.54
N ARG A 13 20.50 23.85 3.77
CA ARG A 13 19.79 24.36 2.58
C ARG A 13 18.47 25.04 2.92
N ARG A 14 18.09 25.10 4.21
CA ARG A 14 16.85 25.71 4.73
C ARG A 14 15.58 25.20 4.03
N ILE A 15 15.60 23.94 3.60
CA ILE A 15 14.48 23.29 2.88
C ILE A 15 13.34 22.94 3.84
N LEU A 16 13.69 22.58 5.09
CA LEU A 16 12.76 22.32 6.18
C LEU A 16 13.20 23.12 7.41
N ARG A 17 12.23 23.68 8.13
CA ARG A 17 12.47 24.32 9.44
C ARG A 17 12.20 23.28 10.52
N PHE A 18 13.16 23.09 11.42
CA PHE A 18 12.99 22.25 12.60
C PHE A 18 12.84 23.17 13.81
N ASN A 19 11.87 22.89 14.68
CA ASN A 19 11.78 23.56 15.96
C ASN A 19 12.78 22.92 16.93
N ASP A 20 13.48 23.76 17.71
CA ASP A 20 14.46 23.30 18.70
C ASP A 20 13.80 22.74 19.97
N TYR A 21 12.54 23.11 20.18
CA TYR A 21 11.74 22.68 21.32
C TYR A 21 10.53 21.88 20.85
N VAL A 22 10.35 20.71 21.45
CA VAL A 22 9.19 19.84 21.24
C VAL A 22 8.55 19.63 22.59
N GLU A 23 7.25 19.92 22.69
CA GLU A 23 6.48 19.64 23.89
C GLU A 23 6.33 18.13 24.07
N VAL A 24 6.60 17.65 25.28
CA VAL A 24 6.45 16.24 25.64
C VAL A 24 5.24 16.12 26.55
N THR A 25 4.24 15.37 26.08
CA THR A 25 3.08 14.99 26.88
C THR A 25 3.17 13.51 27.22
N GLU A 26 2.65 13.14 28.39
CA GLU A 26 2.61 11.74 28.81
C GLU A 26 1.66 10.95 27.91
N ALA A 27 2.12 9.78 27.46
CA ALA A 27 1.30 8.87 26.67
C ALA A 27 0.64 7.84 27.60
N ASP A 28 -0.60 7.47 27.30
CA ASP A 28 -1.33 6.48 28.10
C ASP A 28 -0.56 5.15 28.19
N ALA A 29 -0.39 4.67 29.42
CA ALA A 29 0.27 3.40 29.75
C ALA A 29 -0.75 2.25 29.74
N TYR A 30 -1.20 1.86 28.54
CA TYR A 30 -2.03 0.67 28.34
C TYR A 30 -1.34 -0.33 27.41
N ASP A 31 -1.79 -1.59 27.47
CA ASP A 31 -1.25 -2.64 26.60
C ASP A 31 -1.71 -2.41 25.15
N ARG A 32 -0.75 -2.07 24.27
CA ARG A 32 -0.96 -1.85 22.83
C ARG A 32 -0.75 -3.12 22.00
N ARG A 33 -0.61 -4.27 22.65
CA ARG A 33 -0.45 -5.55 21.95
C ARG A 33 -1.78 -5.95 21.31
N THR A 34 -1.80 -5.88 20.00
CA THR A 34 -2.85 -6.46 19.17
C THR A 34 -2.24 -7.56 18.32
N ASP A 35 -3.03 -8.60 18.03
CA ASP A 35 -2.64 -9.59 17.03
C ASP A 35 -2.31 -8.89 15.70
N LYS A 36 -1.30 -9.41 15.00
CA LYS A 36 -0.88 -8.88 13.70
C LYS A 36 -1.33 -9.85 12.62
N PRO A 37 -2.62 -9.86 12.22
CA PRO A 37 -3.15 -10.89 11.33
C PRO A 37 -2.42 -10.95 9.97
N TRP A 38 -1.79 -9.85 9.56
CA TRP A 38 -0.98 -9.77 8.34
C TRP A 38 0.29 -10.62 8.38
N THR A 39 0.82 -10.99 9.54
CA THR A 39 2.03 -11.83 9.63
C THR A 39 1.77 -13.31 9.34
N ARG A 40 0.49 -13.73 9.40
CA ARG A 40 0.07 -15.11 9.16
C ARG A 40 -0.44 -15.37 7.74
N LEU A 41 -0.37 -14.37 6.86
CA LEU A 41 -0.87 -14.47 5.49
C LEU A 41 0.04 -15.35 4.62
N THR A 42 -0.48 -16.47 4.15
CA THR A 42 0.19 -17.30 3.15
C THR A 42 0.17 -16.62 1.77
N PRO A 43 1.03 -17.04 0.81
CA PRO A 43 0.96 -16.53 -0.56
C PRO A 43 -0.43 -16.70 -1.20
N LYS A 44 -1.13 -17.79 -0.85
CA LYS A 44 -2.51 -18.05 -1.28
C LYS A 44 -3.49 -17.05 -0.68
N ASP A 45 -3.37 -16.75 0.61
CA ASP A 45 -4.26 -15.78 1.28
C ASP A 45 -4.08 -14.37 0.71
N LYS A 46 -2.84 -14.00 0.37
CA LYS A 46 -2.55 -12.73 -0.31
C LYS A 46 -3.22 -12.65 -1.68
N GLN A 47 -3.16 -13.73 -2.46
CA GLN A 47 -3.85 -13.82 -3.76
C GLN A 47 -5.37 -13.69 -3.58
N VAL A 48 -5.95 -14.38 -2.59
CA VAL A 48 -7.38 -14.31 -2.27
C VAL A 48 -7.81 -12.89 -1.92
N ILE A 49 -7.06 -12.18 -1.07
CA ILE A 49 -7.35 -10.77 -0.71
C ILE A 49 -7.31 -9.85 -1.94
N VAL A 50 -6.35 -10.06 -2.83
CA VAL A 50 -6.24 -9.27 -4.07
C VAL A 50 -7.43 -9.55 -4.98
N VAL A 51 -7.73 -10.82 -5.31
CA VAL A 51 -8.83 -11.15 -6.26
C VAL A 51 -10.20 -10.78 -5.73
N THR A 52 -10.45 -10.94 -4.43
CA THR A 52 -11.73 -10.56 -3.81
C THR A 52 -11.93 -9.04 -3.84
N SER A 53 -10.86 -8.27 -3.60
CA SER A 53 -10.89 -6.82 -3.74
C SER A 53 -11.14 -6.39 -5.18
N GLN A 54 -10.55 -7.07 -6.17
CA GLN A 54 -10.82 -6.80 -7.59
C GLN A 54 -12.27 -7.06 -7.99
N VAL A 55 -12.86 -8.18 -7.54
CA VAL A 55 -14.27 -8.51 -7.82
C VAL A 55 -15.21 -7.45 -7.24
N HIS A 56 -14.94 -6.97 -6.02
CA HIS A 56 -15.75 -5.91 -5.40
C HIS A 56 -15.66 -4.60 -6.19
N ILE A 57 -14.44 -4.19 -6.59
CA ILE A 57 -14.21 -2.98 -7.40
C ILE A 57 -14.92 -3.08 -8.75
N ILE A 58 -14.79 -4.21 -9.46
CA ILE A 58 -15.44 -4.43 -10.76
C ILE A 58 -16.97 -4.38 -10.60
N ALA A 59 -17.53 -5.06 -9.60
CA ALA A 59 -18.97 -5.04 -9.33
C ALA A 59 -19.48 -3.62 -9.03
N SER A 60 -18.77 -2.84 -8.21
CA SER A 60 -19.11 -1.44 -7.95
C SER A 60 -19.03 -0.57 -9.21
N LEU A 61 -18.02 -0.76 -10.07
CA LEU A 61 -17.89 -0.03 -11.32
C LEU A 61 -18.97 -0.41 -12.34
N SER A 62 -19.41 -1.67 -12.37
CA SER A 62 -20.53 -2.13 -13.19
C SER A 62 -21.87 -1.54 -12.75
N LEU A 63 -22.08 -1.37 -11.44
CA LEU A 63 -23.29 -0.73 -10.88
C LEU A 63 -23.33 0.78 -11.11
N LEU A 64 -22.18 1.44 -11.28
CA LEU A 64 -22.08 2.86 -11.62
C LEU A 64 -22.44 3.18 -13.10
N GLY A 65 -22.92 2.20 -13.88
CA GLY A 65 -23.58 2.48 -15.16
C GLY A 65 -22.69 3.19 -16.19
N LYS A 66 -21.36 3.00 -16.16
CA LYS A 66 -20.48 3.42 -17.26
C LYS A 66 -20.73 2.50 -18.44
N SER A 67 -21.68 2.89 -19.26
CA SER A 67 -22.00 2.29 -20.55
C SER A 67 -20.74 2.06 -21.38
N GLY A 68 -20.46 0.79 -21.69
CA GLY A 68 -20.17 0.43 -23.09
C GLY A 68 -18.73 0.27 -23.57
N GLU A 69 -17.70 0.15 -22.73
CA GLU A 69 -16.34 -0.11 -23.22
C GLU A 69 -15.79 -1.46 -22.68
N PRO A 70 -15.92 -2.58 -23.44
CA PRO A 70 -15.38 -3.88 -23.03
C PRO A 70 -13.85 -3.88 -22.86
N ILE A 71 -13.19 -2.88 -23.42
CA ILE A 71 -11.74 -2.69 -23.40
C ILE A 71 -11.23 -2.43 -21.97
N PHE A 72 -11.94 -1.65 -21.15
CA PHE A 72 -11.49 -1.30 -19.80
C PHE A 72 -11.53 -2.50 -18.84
N VAL A 73 -12.54 -3.36 -18.95
CA VAL A 73 -12.67 -4.57 -18.13
C VAL A 73 -11.59 -5.59 -18.49
N VAL A 74 -11.31 -5.77 -19.78
CA VAL A 74 -10.25 -6.70 -20.25
C VAL A 74 -8.86 -6.19 -19.86
N ILE A 75 -8.58 -4.89 -19.99
CA ILE A 75 -7.30 -4.29 -19.56
C ILE A 75 -7.09 -4.45 -18.05
N PHE A 76 -8.15 -4.23 -17.25
CA PHE A 76 -8.06 -4.33 -15.79
C PHE A 76 -7.84 -5.79 -15.32
N ILE A 77 -8.54 -6.76 -15.93
CA ILE A 77 -8.35 -8.19 -15.66
C ILE A 77 -6.94 -8.65 -16.10
N GLN A 78 -6.46 -8.21 -17.26
CA GLN A 78 -5.11 -8.55 -17.76
C GLN A 78 -3.99 -7.93 -16.90
N ALA A 79 -4.16 -6.70 -16.42
CA ALA A 79 -3.21 -6.04 -15.51
C ALA A 79 -3.15 -6.74 -14.14
N CYS A 80 -4.30 -7.18 -13.61
CA CYS A 80 -4.36 -7.87 -12.32
C CYS A 80 -3.81 -9.30 -12.38
N THR A 81 -4.01 -10.01 -13.49
CA THR A 81 -3.46 -11.37 -13.71
C THR A 81 -1.96 -11.35 -14.05
N GLY A 82 -1.46 -10.27 -14.67
CA GLY A 82 -0.04 -10.08 -14.99
C GLY A 82 0.85 -9.74 -13.78
N PHE A 83 0.32 -9.14 -12.72
CA PHE A 83 1.10 -8.70 -11.54
C PHE A 83 1.59 -9.87 -10.66
N GLY A 84 1.08 -11.09 -10.85
CA GLY A 84 1.39 -12.26 -10.02
C GLY A 84 2.66 -13.05 -10.40
N LYS A 85 3.27 -12.81 -11.56
CA LYS A 85 4.44 -13.61 -12.03
C LYS A 85 5.80 -13.06 -11.61
N HIS A 86 5.90 -11.79 -11.21
CA HIS A 86 7.20 -11.13 -11.00
C HIS A 86 7.72 -11.13 -9.55
N ASN A 87 7.06 -11.83 -8.61
CA ASN A 87 7.39 -11.78 -7.18
C ASN A 87 7.61 -13.16 -6.53
N ILE A 88 7.93 -14.19 -7.33
CA ILE A 88 8.33 -15.51 -6.82
C ILE A 88 9.87 -15.68 -6.80
N ASP A 89 10.61 -14.91 -7.60
CA ASP A 89 12.06 -15.11 -7.77
C ASP A 89 12.96 -14.21 -6.89
N ARG A 90 12.41 -13.49 -5.90
CA ARG A 90 13.21 -12.54 -5.08
C ARG A 90 13.54 -13.03 -3.66
N ASN A 91 13.38 -14.33 -3.40
CA ASN A 91 13.84 -14.93 -2.15
C ASN A 91 14.43 -16.34 -2.39
N SER A 92 15.48 -16.39 -3.21
CA SER A 92 16.49 -17.45 -3.18
C SER A 92 17.86 -16.84 -2.93
#